data_AF-A0A9P5GFP1-F1
#
_entry.id   AF-A0A9P5GFP1-F1
#
_cell.length_a   1.000
_cell.length_b   1.000
_cell.length_c   1.000
_cell.angle_alpha   90.00
_cell.angle_beta   90.00
_cell.angle_gamma   90.00
#
_symmetry.space_group_name_H-M   'P 1'
#
loop_
_entity.id
_entity.type
_entity.pdbx_description
1 polymer ?
#
loop_
_entity_poly.entity_id
_entity_poly.type
_entity_poly.pdbx_seq_one_letter_code
_entity_poly.pdbx_strand_id
1 'polypeptide(L)'
;MKSLLISELVVRHKKLWHLAQSCLPADQLPKLISNDEKTGEITIFDIHTSEIQARLKEQGISIDPNISHGYLTDNLGCESAYHCSYFTAETLDELYQVGFRGVTQLDSNGYVPLMVVCDHLVHRHREVAKKMHWLVSKGADPYEKVPGTSATVAHNLGVNIVHNFLEELFTFRTIGPGPWSTYENWKQAVVEFGKSVFLLPSVRDGCFCPCSSGGCTTMSVLLRHVVHFFSILGIKERSFWVRELIQFFLWWTRGDTEIGWEVIRFLTFDALGLKHSCCIEKYYIFNRFKFESREEEEIREILDEEKLRIIELEKLLDELKIKFDELGLPVMEFLDGYWHTRMIEVLSHRDPYDEEHIIESRRVGVSLEPDECLVPDRVSLLLGSKILDEIST
;
A
#
# COMPACT_ATOMS: atom_id res chain seq x y z
N MET A 1 11.98 -16.95 -26.84
CA MET A 1 11.89 -17.47 -25.46
C MET A 1 10.49 -17.30 -24.87
N LYS A 2 9.93 -16.08 -24.81
CA LYS A 2 8.56 -15.81 -24.30
C LYS A 2 7.46 -16.70 -24.91
N SER A 3 7.33 -16.73 -26.23
CA SER A 3 6.32 -17.57 -26.92
C SER A 3 6.46 -19.07 -26.63
N LEU A 4 7.69 -19.57 -26.47
CA LEU A 4 7.96 -20.96 -26.08
C LEU A 4 7.49 -21.22 -24.64
N LEU A 5 7.75 -20.31 -23.70
CA LEU A 5 7.29 -20.42 -22.32
C LEU A 5 5.76 -20.48 -22.24
N ILE A 6 5.06 -19.58 -22.93
CA ILE A 6 3.59 -19.54 -22.95
C ILE A 6 3.02 -20.83 -23.56
N SER A 7 3.57 -21.27 -24.70
CA SER A 7 3.14 -22.51 -25.35
C SER A 7 3.34 -23.72 -24.43
N GLU A 8 4.48 -23.78 -23.74
CA GLU A 8 4.78 -24.83 -22.78
C GLU A 8 3.82 -24.81 -21.59
N LEU A 9 3.51 -23.63 -21.03
CA LEU A 9 2.51 -23.49 -19.97
C LEU A 9 1.15 -24.01 -20.41
N VAL A 10 0.68 -23.62 -21.60
CA VAL A 10 -0.60 -24.11 -22.18
C VAL A 10 -0.60 -25.63 -22.33
N VAL A 11 0.47 -26.20 -22.90
CA VAL A 11 0.59 -27.65 -23.11
C VAL A 11 0.57 -28.40 -21.78
N ARG A 12 1.30 -27.93 -20.78
CA ARG A 12 1.33 -28.55 -19.45
C ARG A 12 -0.04 -28.54 -18.77
N HIS A 13 -0.73 -27.40 -18.79
CA HIS A 13 -2.06 -27.28 -18.18
C HIS A 13 -3.08 -28.18 -18.89
N LYS A 14 -3.06 -28.24 -20.23
CA LYS A 14 -3.92 -29.15 -21.00
C LYS A 14 -3.64 -30.63 -20.67
N LYS A 15 -2.36 -31.01 -20.58
CA LYS A 15 -1.96 -32.37 -20.21
C LYS A 15 -2.40 -32.74 -18.79
N LEU A 16 -2.20 -31.83 -17.82
CA LEU A 16 -2.65 -32.03 -16.44
C LEU A 16 -4.16 -32.20 -16.37
N TRP A 17 -4.91 -31.37 -17.10
CA TRP A 17 -6.36 -31.46 -17.16
C TRP A 17 -6.83 -32.79 -17.77
N HIS A 18 -6.26 -33.21 -18.90
CA HIS A 18 -6.62 -34.50 -19.50
C HIS A 18 -6.31 -35.68 -18.56
N LEU A 19 -5.18 -35.64 -17.86
CA LEU A 19 -4.85 -36.63 -16.84
C LEU A 19 -5.91 -36.64 -15.74
N ALA A 20 -6.26 -35.47 -15.20
CA ALA A 20 -7.31 -35.32 -14.19
C ALA A 20 -8.64 -35.90 -14.66
N GLN A 21 -9.08 -35.60 -15.89
CA GLN A 21 -10.31 -36.13 -16.47
C GLN A 21 -10.32 -37.66 -16.60
N SER A 22 -9.16 -38.25 -16.90
CA SER A 22 -9.03 -39.71 -17.06
C SER A 22 -9.00 -40.48 -15.75
N CYS A 23 -8.72 -39.79 -14.64
CA CYS A 23 -8.36 -40.39 -13.38
C CYS A 23 -9.29 -40.04 -12.22
N LEU A 24 -9.80 -38.81 -12.18
CA LEU A 24 -10.65 -38.32 -11.11
C LEU A 24 -12.13 -38.47 -11.50
N PRO A 25 -13.00 -38.86 -10.55
CA PRO A 25 -14.45 -38.78 -10.74
C PRO A 25 -14.92 -37.39 -11.16
N ALA A 26 -15.98 -37.30 -11.97
CA ALA A 26 -16.46 -36.02 -12.52
C ALA A 26 -16.92 -35.03 -11.44
N ASP A 27 -17.42 -35.52 -10.31
CA ASP A 27 -17.78 -34.73 -9.12
C ASP A 27 -16.56 -34.22 -8.34
N GLN A 28 -15.39 -34.81 -8.58
CA GLN A 28 -14.11 -34.39 -8.01
C GLN A 28 -13.28 -33.51 -8.97
N LEU A 29 -13.78 -33.19 -10.15
CA LEU A 29 -13.13 -32.21 -11.02
C LEU A 29 -13.66 -30.82 -10.64
N PRO A 30 -12.78 -29.86 -10.28
CA PRO A 30 -13.18 -28.45 -10.23
C PRO A 30 -13.82 -28.05 -11.57
N LYS A 31 -14.65 -26.99 -11.56
CA LYS A 31 -15.15 -26.36 -12.79
C LYS A 31 -14.00 -25.60 -13.49
N LEU A 32 -13.02 -26.36 -13.95
CA LEU A 32 -11.69 -25.95 -14.37
C LEU A 32 -11.61 -25.55 -15.83
N ILE A 33 -12.54 -26.10 -16.62
CA ILE A 33 -12.73 -25.79 -18.02
C ILE A 33 -14.21 -25.54 -18.22
N SER A 34 -14.55 -24.26 -18.25
CA SER A 34 -15.77 -23.84 -18.91
C SER A 34 -15.46 -23.87 -20.41
N ASN A 35 -16.13 -24.75 -21.15
CA ASN A 35 -16.35 -24.46 -22.55
C ASN A 35 -17.28 -23.26 -22.56
N ASP A 36 -16.80 -22.13 -23.03
CA ASP A 36 -17.73 -21.05 -23.35
C ASP A 36 -18.62 -21.58 -24.48
N GLU A 37 -19.87 -21.90 -24.16
CA GLU A 37 -20.84 -22.48 -25.09
C GLU A 37 -21.08 -21.59 -26.33
N LYS A 38 -20.76 -20.28 -26.24
CA LYS A 38 -20.92 -19.32 -27.34
C LYS A 38 -19.71 -19.27 -28.25
N THR A 39 -18.50 -19.48 -27.74
CA THR A 39 -17.25 -19.34 -28.53
C THR A 39 -16.57 -20.68 -28.82
N GLY A 40 -16.92 -21.74 -28.08
CA GLY A 40 -16.23 -23.02 -28.11
C GLY A 40 -14.80 -22.97 -27.54
N GLU A 41 -14.42 -21.85 -26.94
CA GLU A 41 -13.07 -21.68 -26.37
C GLU A 41 -12.96 -22.38 -25.01
N ILE A 42 -11.82 -23.05 -24.83
CA ILE A 42 -11.44 -23.74 -23.60
C ILE A 42 -10.85 -22.69 -22.65
N THR A 43 -11.55 -22.40 -21.56
CA THR A 43 -10.99 -21.59 -20.47
C THR A 43 -10.05 -22.44 -19.62
N ILE A 44 -8.86 -21.93 -19.31
CA ILE A 44 -7.87 -22.59 -18.44
C ILE A 44 -7.79 -21.80 -17.13
N PHE A 45 -8.25 -22.41 -16.02
CA PHE A 45 -8.03 -21.87 -14.68
C PHE A 45 -6.76 -22.45 -14.08
N ASP A 46 -5.74 -21.61 -13.90
CA ASP A 46 -4.41 -22.01 -13.45
C ASP A 46 -4.33 -22.31 -11.95
N ILE A 47 -5.20 -21.76 -11.10
CA ILE A 47 -5.13 -22.04 -9.65
C ILE A 47 -5.39 -23.48 -9.27
N HIS A 48 -6.28 -24.16 -9.99
CA HIS A 48 -6.69 -25.48 -9.56
C HIS A 48 -5.59 -26.49 -9.92
N THR A 49 -4.52 -26.06 -10.58
CA THR A 49 -3.32 -26.88 -10.82
C THR A 49 -2.84 -27.55 -9.54
N SER A 50 -2.67 -26.79 -8.45
CA SER A 50 -2.21 -27.34 -7.17
C SER A 50 -3.23 -28.30 -6.55
N GLU A 51 -4.52 -27.96 -6.61
CA GLU A 51 -5.61 -28.79 -6.10
C GLU A 51 -5.77 -30.11 -6.87
N ILE A 52 -5.76 -30.05 -8.20
CA ILE A 52 -5.78 -31.22 -9.09
C ILE A 52 -4.60 -32.12 -8.76
N GLN A 53 -3.40 -31.54 -8.65
CA GLN A 53 -2.20 -32.31 -8.34
C GLN A 53 -2.30 -32.98 -6.97
N ALA A 54 -2.83 -32.29 -5.95
CA ALA A 54 -3.09 -32.88 -4.64
C ALA A 54 -4.07 -34.06 -4.73
N ARG A 55 -5.21 -33.89 -5.40
CA ARG A 55 -6.23 -34.94 -5.59
C ARG A 55 -5.68 -36.16 -6.36
N LEU A 56 -4.92 -35.92 -7.43
CA LEU A 56 -4.26 -36.99 -8.20
C LEU A 56 -3.26 -37.76 -7.31
N LYS A 57 -2.46 -37.06 -6.51
CA LYS A 57 -1.52 -37.67 -5.57
C LYS A 57 -2.21 -38.48 -4.47
N GLU A 58 -3.33 -37.98 -3.92
CA GLU A 58 -4.15 -38.68 -2.93
C GLU A 58 -4.70 -40.02 -3.46
N GLN A 59 -4.98 -40.10 -4.77
CA GLN A 59 -5.37 -41.35 -5.44
C GLN A 59 -4.19 -42.25 -5.82
N GLY A 60 -2.96 -41.90 -5.42
CA GLY A 60 -1.75 -42.66 -5.73
C GLY A 60 -1.29 -42.53 -7.19
N ILE A 61 -1.75 -41.50 -7.91
CA ILE A 61 -1.46 -41.32 -9.33
C ILE A 61 -0.16 -40.54 -9.47
N SER A 62 0.82 -41.17 -10.11
CA SER A 62 2.09 -40.54 -10.42
C SER A 62 1.90 -39.51 -11.53
N ILE A 63 2.19 -38.25 -11.23
CA ILE A 63 2.14 -37.15 -12.20
C ILE A 63 3.55 -36.97 -12.77
N ASP A 64 3.69 -37.05 -14.09
CA ASP A 64 4.96 -36.78 -14.79
C ASP A 64 5.55 -35.45 -14.29
N PRO A 65 6.81 -35.38 -13.83
CA PRO A 65 7.44 -34.15 -13.37
C PRO A 65 7.28 -32.96 -14.33
N ASN A 66 7.26 -33.20 -15.65
CA ASN A 66 7.06 -32.16 -16.66
C ASN A 66 5.64 -31.55 -16.65
N ILE A 67 4.67 -32.25 -16.05
CA ILE A 67 3.27 -31.84 -15.86
C ILE A 67 3.02 -31.40 -14.39
N SER A 68 3.67 -32.09 -13.45
CA SER A 68 3.50 -32.02 -11.98
C SER A 68 4.17 -30.81 -11.35
N HIS A 69 5.30 -30.37 -11.90
CA HIS A 69 6.00 -29.23 -11.32
C HIS A 69 5.45 -27.96 -11.96
N GLY A 70 4.65 -27.24 -11.18
CA GLY A 70 4.25 -25.88 -11.49
C GLY A 70 5.53 -25.08 -11.69
N TYR A 71 5.93 -24.90 -12.95
CA TYR A 71 7.12 -24.10 -13.28
C TYR A 71 7.09 -22.75 -12.56
N LEU A 72 5.88 -22.23 -12.33
CA LEU A 72 5.59 -21.03 -11.57
C LEU A 72 5.80 -21.21 -10.06
N THR A 73 5.31 -22.27 -9.42
CA THR A 73 5.44 -22.47 -7.97
C THR A 73 6.87 -22.80 -7.56
N ASP A 74 7.53 -23.71 -8.27
CA ASP A 74 8.82 -24.25 -7.81
C ASP A 74 10.01 -23.37 -8.21
N ASN A 75 9.94 -22.70 -9.36
CA ASN A 75 11.03 -21.82 -9.81
C ASN A 75 10.77 -20.35 -9.51
N LEU A 76 9.51 -19.92 -9.46
CA LEU A 76 9.15 -18.50 -9.31
C LEU A 76 8.38 -18.21 -8.03
N GLY A 77 8.00 -19.22 -7.22
CA GLY A 77 7.23 -19.02 -6.00
C GLY A 77 5.81 -18.50 -6.23
N CYS A 78 5.24 -18.72 -7.41
CA CYS A 78 3.97 -18.13 -7.84
C CYS A 78 2.91 -19.21 -8.08
N GLU A 79 1.74 -19.06 -7.46
CA GLU A 79 0.65 -20.05 -7.55
C GLU A 79 -0.16 -19.96 -8.84
N SER A 80 -0.15 -18.79 -9.49
CA SER A 80 -0.81 -18.57 -10.76
C SER A 80 0.06 -17.70 -11.67
N ALA A 81 -0.20 -17.74 -12.96
CA ALA A 81 0.49 -16.94 -13.95
C ALA A 81 0.29 -15.44 -13.69
N TYR A 82 -0.87 -15.04 -13.16
CA TYR A 82 -1.16 -13.65 -12.83
C TYR A 82 -0.47 -13.17 -11.55
N HIS A 83 -0.24 -14.06 -10.59
CA HIS A 83 0.59 -13.79 -9.40
C HIS A 83 2.08 -13.68 -9.72
N CYS A 84 2.52 -14.13 -10.90
CA CYS A 84 3.92 -14.08 -11.32
C CYS A 84 4.40 -12.63 -11.49
N SER A 85 5.25 -12.16 -10.57
CA SER A 85 5.86 -10.83 -10.60
C SER A 85 6.72 -10.60 -11.86
N TYR A 86 7.32 -11.65 -12.41
CA TYR A 86 8.18 -11.56 -13.59
C TYR A 86 7.43 -11.34 -14.92
N PHE A 87 6.12 -11.59 -14.96
CA PHE A 87 5.34 -11.43 -16.18
C PHE A 87 4.91 -9.98 -16.36
N THR A 88 5.26 -9.41 -17.52
CA THR A 88 4.82 -8.08 -17.95
C THR A 88 3.35 -8.09 -18.36
N ALA A 89 2.71 -6.91 -18.44
CA ALA A 89 1.35 -6.78 -18.94
C ALA A 89 1.13 -7.45 -20.32
N GLU A 90 2.11 -7.37 -21.23
CA GLU A 90 2.04 -8.02 -22.55
C GLU A 90 2.12 -9.54 -22.43
N THR A 91 2.85 -10.05 -21.44
CA THR A 91 2.92 -11.51 -21.18
C THR A 91 1.59 -12.01 -20.64
N LEU A 92 1.00 -11.26 -19.72
CA LEU A 92 -0.31 -11.57 -19.16
C LEU A 92 -1.42 -11.45 -20.20
N ASP A 93 -1.33 -10.48 -21.13
CA ASP A 93 -2.28 -10.38 -22.23
C ASP A 93 -2.18 -11.57 -23.17
N GLU A 94 -0.98 -11.99 -23.57
CA GLU A 94 -0.81 -13.20 -24.39
C GLU A 94 -1.36 -14.46 -23.69
N LEU A 95 -1.10 -14.62 -22.38
CA LEU A 95 -1.68 -15.70 -21.58
C LEU A 95 -3.21 -15.63 -21.54
N TYR A 96 -3.75 -14.42 -21.39
CA TYR A 96 -5.18 -14.18 -21.46
C TYR A 96 -5.71 -14.56 -22.85
N GLN A 97 -5.08 -14.19 -23.96
CA GLN A 97 -5.57 -14.57 -25.30
C GLN A 97 -5.60 -16.09 -25.53
N VAL A 98 -4.74 -16.87 -24.87
CA VAL A 98 -4.72 -18.35 -25.00
C VAL A 98 -5.58 -19.08 -23.98
N GLY A 99 -6.42 -18.36 -23.23
CA GLY A 99 -7.47 -18.96 -22.39
C GLY A 99 -7.25 -18.87 -20.88
N PHE A 100 -6.14 -18.29 -20.39
CA PHE A 100 -5.98 -18.06 -18.96
C PHE A 100 -6.95 -16.97 -18.49
N ARG A 101 -7.66 -17.19 -17.37
CA ARG A 101 -8.70 -16.26 -16.87
C ARG A 101 -8.63 -15.95 -15.37
N GLY A 102 -7.63 -16.48 -14.64
CA GLY A 102 -7.45 -16.29 -13.19
C GLY A 102 -7.02 -14.87 -12.75
N VAL A 103 -7.59 -13.80 -13.31
CA VAL A 103 -7.21 -12.40 -12.99
C VAL A 103 -7.66 -11.96 -11.60
N THR A 104 -8.80 -12.46 -11.13
CA THR A 104 -9.40 -12.16 -9.80
C THR A 104 -9.24 -13.33 -8.83
N GLN A 105 -8.30 -14.21 -9.13
CA GLN A 105 -8.13 -15.48 -8.46
C GLN A 105 -7.35 -15.31 -7.15
N LEU A 106 -7.79 -15.87 -6.03
CA LEU A 106 -7.09 -15.76 -4.76
C LEU A 106 -5.93 -16.76 -4.67
N ASP A 107 -4.72 -16.39 -4.28
CA ASP A 107 -3.66 -17.34 -3.90
C ASP A 107 -3.97 -18.06 -2.58
N SER A 108 -3.07 -18.93 -2.11
CA SER A 108 -3.20 -19.68 -0.85
C SER A 108 -3.24 -18.79 0.39
N ASN A 109 -2.82 -17.54 0.27
CA ASN A 109 -2.89 -16.52 1.32
C ASN A 109 -4.17 -15.67 1.20
N GLY A 110 -5.02 -15.94 0.21
CA GLY A 110 -6.26 -15.22 -0.04
C GLY A 110 -6.09 -13.94 -0.87
N TYR A 111 -4.94 -13.68 -1.47
CA TYR A 111 -4.69 -12.45 -2.22
C TYR A 111 -5.00 -12.61 -3.71
N VAL A 112 -5.63 -11.61 -4.32
CA VAL A 112 -5.74 -11.54 -5.79
C VAL A 112 -4.42 -11.06 -6.41
N PRO A 113 -4.16 -11.32 -7.71
CA PRO A 113 -2.94 -10.88 -8.39
C PRO A 113 -2.65 -9.39 -8.24
N LEU A 114 -3.70 -8.56 -8.20
CA LEU A 114 -3.59 -7.11 -8.07
C LEU A 114 -2.95 -6.69 -6.73
N MET A 115 -3.12 -7.48 -5.66
CA MET A 115 -2.57 -7.18 -4.33
C MET A 115 -1.07 -7.48 -4.20
N VAL A 116 -0.49 -8.29 -5.10
CA VAL A 116 0.91 -8.79 -5.00
C VAL A 116 1.82 -8.30 -6.13
N VAL A 117 1.37 -7.34 -6.94
CA VAL A 117 2.09 -6.91 -8.15
C VAL A 117 3.48 -6.30 -7.82
N CYS A 118 3.62 -5.71 -6.64
CA CYS A 118 4.81 -4.93 -6.27
C CYS A 118 5.98 -5.74 -5.71
N ASP A 119 5.82 -7.03 -5.38
CA ASP A 119 6.70 -7.70 -4.42
C ASP A 119 8.16 -7.93 -4.87
N HIS A 120 8.50 -7.78 -6.15
CA HIS A 120 9.83 -8.18 -6.66
C HIS A 120 10.38 -7.31 -7.81
N LEU A 121 9.80 -6.14 -8.07
CA LEU A 121 10.10 -5.33 -9.26
C LEU A 121 10.65 -3.93 -8.91
N VAL A 122 11.55 -3.86 -7.93
CA VAL A 122 12.32 -2.63 -7.65
C VAL A 122 12.99 -2.16 -8.95
N HIS A 123 12.99 -0.85 -9.21
CA HIS A 123 13.47 -0.22 -10.45
C HIS A 123 12.63 -0.42 -11.73
N ARG A 124 11.43 -1.01 -11.65
CA ARG A 124 10.54 -1.24 -12.81
C ARG A 124 9.16 -0.61 -12.63
N HIS A 125 9.13 0.65 -12.17
CA HIS A 125 7.90 1.39 -11.89
C HIS A 125 6.89 1.35 -13.03
N ARG A 126 7.37 1.49 -14.26
CA ARG A 126 6.53 1.52 -15.46
C ARG A 126 5.86 0.17 -15.71
N GLU A 127 6.62 -0.91 -15.63
CA GLU A 127 6.13 -2.27 -15.85
C GLU A 127 5.14 -2.68 -14.76
N VAL A 128 5.42 -2.31 -13.51
CA VAL A 128 4.52 -2.51 -12.36
C VAL A 128 3.20 -1.78 -12.56
N ALA A 129 3.24 -0.47 -12.80
CA ALA A 129 2.05 0.34 -12.98
C ALA A 129 1.23 -0.12 -14.20
N LYS A 130 1.90 -0.46 -15.31
CA LYS A 130 1.26 -1.02 -16.51
C LYS A 130 0.59 -2.37 -16.23
N LYS A 131 1.23 -3.25 -15.45
CA LYS A 131 0.65 -4.54 -15.04
C LYS A 131 -0.59 -4.34 -14.17
N MET A 132 -0.54 -3.45 -13.17
CA MET A 132 -1.70 -3.12 -12.33
C MET A 132 -2.88 -2.58 -13.17
N HIS A 133 -2.60 -1.63 -14.05
CA HIS A 133 -3.60 -1.10 -14.97
C HIS A 133 -4.21 -2.19 -15.85
N TRP A 134 -3.38 -3.08 -16.39
CA TRP A 134 -3.84 -4.21 -17.20
C TRP A 134 -4.74 -5.15 -16.39
N LEU A 135 -4.37 -5.52 -15.16
CA LEU A 135 -5.18 -6.39 -14.29
C LEU A 135 -6.57 -5.77 -14.04
N VAL A 136 -6.64 -4.48 -13.73
CA VAL A 136 -7.92 -3.77 -13.56
C VAL A 136 -8.72 -3.77 -14.86
N SER A 137 -8.08 -3.55 -16.01
CA SER A 137 -8.74 -3.60 -17.33
C SER A 137 -9.34 -4.98 -17.67
N LYS A 138 -8.91 -6.05 -16.97
CA LYS A 138 -9.41 -7.42 -17.13
C LYS A 138 -10.34 -7.85 -16.00
N GLY A 139 -10.77 -6.93 -15.14
CA GLY A 139 -11.78 -7.17 -14.11
C GLY A 139 -11.26 -7.32 -12.68
N ALA A 140 -9.96 -7.10 -12.43
CA ALA A 140 -9.50 -6.96 -11.04
C ALA A 140 -10.10 -5.71 -10.40
N ASP A 141 -10.64 -5.85 -9.19
CA ASP A 141 -11.37 -4.79 -8.52
C ASP A 141 -10.50 -4.12 -7.43
N PRO A 142 -10.09 -2.84 -7.59
CA PRO A 142 -9.34 -2.13 -6.56
C PRO A 142 -10.21 -1.77 -5.33
N TYR A 143 -11.54 -1.93 -5.39
CA TYR A 143 -12.46 -1.65 -4.29
C TYR A 143 -12.68 -2.86 -3.36
N GLU A 144 -12.19 -4.05 -3.74
CA GLU A 144 -12.25 -5.24 -2.89
C GLU A 144 -11.50 -5.04 -1.57
N LYS A 145 -11.96 -5.72 -0.51
CA LYS A 145 -11.27 -5.70 0.78
C LYS A 145 -10.02 -6.56 0.74
N VAL A 146 -8.96 -6.09 1.38
CA VAL A 146 -7.77 -6.91 1.63
C VAL A 146 -8.12 -7.92 2.73
N PRO A 147 -7.87 -9.23 2.52
CA PRO A 147 -8.22 -10.28 3.47
C PRO A 147 -7.72 -10.00 4.89
N GLY A 148 -8.62 -10.17 5.87
CA GLY A 148 -8.29 -9.96 7.28
C GLY A 148 -8.14 -8.49 7.69
N THR A 149 -8.53 -7.53 6.84
CA THR A 149 -8.37 -6.09 7.12
C THR A 149 -9.63 -5.28 6.84
N SER A 150 -9.70 -4.04 7.33
CA SER A 150 -10.70 -3.05 6.91
C SER A 150 -10.33 -2.34 5.61
N ALA A 151 -9.06 -2.40 5.21
CA ALA A 151 -8.52 -1.72 4.03
C ALA A 151 -8.99 -2.37 2.72
N THR A 152 -8.97 -1.58 1.65
CA THR A 152 -9.24 -2.07 0.29
C THR A 152 -7.96 -2.29 -0.49
N VAL A 153 -8.05 -2.99 -1.62
CA VAL A 153 -6.93 -3.17 -2.56
C VAL A 153 -6.35 -1.82 -2.99
N ALA A 154 -7.17 -0.79 -3.21
CA ALA A 154 -6.70 0.55 -3.55
C ALA A 154 -5.77 1.17 -2.48
N HIS A 155 -6.04 0.92 -1.19
CA HIS A 155 -5.15 1.37 -0.12
C HIS A 155 -3.79 0.66 -0.23
N ASN A 156 -3.80 -0.65 -0.50
CA ASN A 156 -2.60 -1.46 -0.63
C ASN A 156 -1.78 -1.06 -1.86
N LEU A 157 -2.44 -0.84 -3.00
CA LEU A 157 -1.81 -0.37 -4.22
C LEU A 157 -1.17 1.01 -4.03
N GLY A 158 -1.90 1.95 -3.42
CA GLY A 158 -1.39 3.30 -3.15
C GLY A 158 -0.08 3.26 -2.38
N VAL A 159 -0.06 2.52 -1.27
CA VAL A 159 1.15 2.36 -0.46
C VAL A 159 2.25 1.65 -1.22
N ASN A 160 1.97 0.49 -1.83
CA ASN A 160 2.97 -0.29 -2.54
C ASN A 160 3.63 0.45 -3.72
N ILE A 161 2.87 1.29 -4.45
CA ILE A 161 3.38 2.10 -5.55
C ILE A 161 4.42 3.11 -5.04
N VAL A 162 4.17 3.74 -3.89
CA VAL A 162 5.11 4.72 -3.31
C VAL A 162 6.23 4.03 -2.56
N HIS A 163 5.94 2.92 -1.87
CA HIS A 163 6.92 2.13 -1.15
C HIS A 163 8.08 1.72 -2.04
N ASN A 164 7.79 1.21 -3.26
CA ASN A 164 8.82 0.84 -4.22
C ASN A 164 9.73 2.02 -4.61
N PHE A 165 9.16 3.23 -4.75
CA PHE A 165 9.96 4.44 -5.00
C PHE A 165 10.83 4.79 -3.80
N LEU A 166 10.26 4.73 -2.60
CA LEU A 166 10.93 5.06 -1.35
C LEU A 166 12.09 4.09 -1.01
N GLU A 167 11.90 2.79 -1.23
CA GLU A 167 12.95 1.77 -1.16
C GLU A 167 14.08 2.06 -2.15
N GLU A 168 13.73 2.48 -3.36
CA GLU A 168 14.74 2.87 -4.35
C GLU A 168 15.54 4.09 -3.89
N LEU A 169 14.85 5.12 -3.40
CA LEU A 169 15.45 6.32 -2.85
C LEU A 169 16.41 6.00 -1.69
N PHE A 170 16.05 5.04 -0.84
CA PHE A 170 16.89 4.56 0.25
C PHE A 170 18.12 3.77 -0.25
N THR A 171 17.94 2.88 -1.22
CA THR A 171 19.01 2.00 -1.76
C THR A 171 20.02 2.74 -2.65
N PHE A 172 19.64 3.87 -3.27
CA PHE A 172 20.55 4.72 -4.07
C PHE A 172 21.72 5.36 -3.30
N ARG A 173 21.92 5.02 -2.04
CA ARG A 173 23.17 5.28 -1.30
C ARG A 173 24.42 4.66 -1.96
N THR A 174 24.32 3.82 -2.99
CA THR A 174 25.48 3.05 -3.47
C THR A 174 25.75 3.06 -4.99
N ILE A 175 24.82 2.72 -5.90
CA ILE A 175 25.11 2.63 -7.36
C ILE A 175 23.82 2.82 -8.20
N GLY A 176 23.71 3.88 -9.01
CA GLY A 176 22.67 4.03 -10.04
C GLY A 176 22.28 5.47 -10.39
N PRO A 177 21.22 5.71 -11.20
CA PRO A 177 20.76 7.05 -11.54
C PRO A 177 20.43 7.86 -10.27
N GLY A 178 20.62 9.18 -10.32
CA GLY A 178 20.37 10.04 -9.16
C GLY A 178 18.89 10.00 -8.72
N PRO A 179 18.60 10.26 -7.43
CA PRO A 179 17.25 10.26 -6.87
C PRO A 179 16.17 10.95 -7.72
N TRP A 180 16.53 12.06 -8.36
CA TRP A 180 15.63 12.82 -9.23
C TRP A 180 15.18 12.05 -10.48
N SER A 181 16.11 11.35 -11.15
CA SER A 181 15.75 10.54 -12.32
C SER A 181 14.81 9.41 -11.95
N THR A 182 15.00 8.81 -10.78
CA THR A 182 14.13 7.76 -10.26
C THR A 182 12.74 8.31 -9.98
N TYR A 183 12.66 9.45 -9.31
CA TYR A 183 11.40 10.14 -9.04
C TYR A 183 10.65 10.47 -10.33
N GLU A 184 11.31 11.04 -11.34
CA GLU A 184 10.67 11.35 -12.62
C GLU A 184 10.19 10.09 -13.37
N ASN A 185 10.97 9.01 -13.35
CA ASN A 185 10.55 7.74 -13.94
C ASN A 185 9.33 7.14 -13.24
N TRP A 186 9.33 7.15 -11.91
CA TRP A 186 8.21 6.70 -11.09
C TRP A 186 6.97 7.56 -11.34
N LYS A 187 7.12 8.88 -11.28
CA LYS A 187 6.07 9.86 -11.52
C LYS A 187 5.44 9.68 -12.90
N GLN A 188 6.26 9.54 -13.94
CA GLN A 188 5.78 9.30 -15.31
C GLN A 188 4.99 7.99 -15.43
N ALA A 189 5.43 6.92 -14.74
CA ALA A 189 4.71 5.65 -14.71
C ALA A 189 3.33 5.79 -14.02
N VAL A 190 3.28 6.49 -12.88
CA VAL A 190 2.01 6.79 -12.18
C VAL A 190 1.11 7.64 -13.06
N VAL A 191 1.64 8.64 -13.77
CA VAL A 191 0.86 9.48 -14.69
C VAL A 191 0.27 8.69 -15.84
N GLU A 192 1.06 7.78 -16.43
CA GLU A 192 0.64 7.00 -17.59
C GLU A 192 -0.39 5.92 -17.24
N PHE A 193 -0.25 5.24 -16.08
CA PHE A 193 -1.02 4.04 -15.77
C PHE A 193 -1.81 4.09 -14.44
N GLY A 194 -1.57 5.09 -13.59
CA GLY A 194 -2.08 5.13 -12.22
C GLY A 194 -3.57 5.47 -12.09
N LYS A 195 -4.24 5.98 -13.14
CA LYS A 195 -5.61 6.53 -13.05
C LYS A 195 -6.63 5.57 -12.42
N SER A 196 -6.48 4.26 -12.64
CA SER A 196 -7.41 3.24 -12.14
C SER A 196 -7.00 2.58 -10.84
N VAL A 197 -5.84 2.93 -10.27
CA VAL A 197 -5.21 2.18 -9.17
C VAL A 197 -4.56 3.05 -8.10
N PHE A 198 -4.18 4.28 -8.42
CA PHE A 198 -3.40 5.15 -7.55
C PHE A 198 -4.25 6.28 -6.99
N LEU A 199 -4.28 6.39 -5.65
CA LEU A 199 -4.97 7.45 -4.90
C LEU A 199 -6.41 7.69 -5.38
N LEU A 200 -7.25 6.65 -5.27
CA LEU A 200 -8.66 6.72 -5.64
C LEU A 200 -9.44 7.53 -4.58
N PRO A 201 -9.84 8.79 -4.85
CA PRO A 201 -10.27 9.70 -3.77
C PRO A 201 -11.55 9.30 -3.04
N SER A 202 -12.46 8.61 -3.75
CA SER A 202 -13.73 8.15 -3.19
C SER A 202 -13.60 6.89 -2.33
N VAL A 203 -12.41 6.31 -2.24
CA VAL A 203 -12.19 5.05 -1.52
C VAL A 203 -11.83 5.34 -0.07
N ARG A 204 -12.68 4.83 0.82
CA ARG A 204 -12.47 4.84 2.27
C ARG A 204 -12.52 3.41 2.80
N ASP A 205 -11.71 3.13 3.81
CA ASP A 205 -11.78 1.87 4.54
C ASP A 205 -12.90 1.89 5.60
N GLY A 206 -13.12 0.76 6.26
CA GLY A 206 -14.13 0.63 7.32
C GLY A 206 -13.64 1.00 8.73
N CYS A 207 -12.53 1.71 8.88
CA CYS A 207 -11.95 2.00 10.19
C CYS A 207 -12.62 3.21 10.89
N PHE A 208 -12.36 3.37 12.19
CA PHE A 208 -12.82 4.51 13.00
C PHE A 208 -11.65 5.39 13.48
N CYS A 209 -10.60 5.50 12.69
CA CYS A 209 -9.41 6.26 13.07
C CYS A 209 -9.66 7.78 12.95
N PRO A 210 -9.37 8.59 13.99
CA PRO A 210 -9.59 10.05 13.94
C PRO A 210 -8.76 10.78 12.87
N CYS A 211 -7.76 10.14 12.27
CA CYS A 211 -6.93 10.73 11.23
C CYS A 211 -7.69 11.05 9.93
N SER A 212 -8.89 10.51 9.73
CA SER A 212 -9.78 10.85 8.61
C SER A 212 -11.24 10.67 9.02
N SER A 213 -12.14 11.47 8.43
CA SER A 213 -13.56 11.42 8.75
C SER A 213 -14.27 10.29 8.00
N GLY A 214 -14.85 9.32 8.72
CA GLY A 214 -15.65 8.25 8.11
C GLY A 214 -14.83 7.16 7.42
N GLY A 215 -13.66 6.84 7.97
CA GLY A 215 -12.74 5.84 7.43
C GLY A 215 -11.51 6.49 6.79
N CYS A 216 -10.37 5.82 6.90
CA CYS A 216 -9.12 6.24 6.28
C CYS A 216 -9.30 6.22 4.76
N THR A 217 -8.78 7.26 4.10
CA THR A 217 -8.74 7.33 2.64
C THR A 217 -7.46 6.68 2.13
N THR A 218 -7.39 6.41 0.82
CA THR A 218 -6.13 6.02 0.19
C THR A 218 -5.04 7.08 0.40
N MET A 219 -5.42 8.36 0.50
CA MET A 219 -4.49 9.46 0.76
C MET A 219 -3.93 9.40 2.19
N SER A 220 -4.79 9.28 3.21
CA SER A 220 -4.33 9.28 4.61
C SER A 220 -3.46 8.07 4.92
N VAL A 221 -3.80 6.89 4.37
CA VAL A 221 -2.95 5.69 4.52
C VAL A 221 -1.61 5.87 3.80
N LEU A 222 -1.61 6.45 2.60
CA LEU A 222 -0.37 6.72 1.88
C LEU A 222 0.53 7.72 2.61
N LEU A 223 -0.03 8.83 3.10
CA LEU A 223 0.73 9.84 3.82
C LEU A 223 1.33 9.28 5.11
N ARG A 224 0.59 8.45 5.84
CA ARG A 224 1.09 7.71 6.99
C ARG A 224 2.31 6.88 6.63
N HIS A 225 2.24 6.12 5.53
CA HIS A 225 3.36 5.33 5.05
C HIS A 225 4.59 6.20 4.76
N VAL A 226 4.40 7.31 4.03
CA VAL A 226 5.48 8.25 3.69
C VAL A 226 6.14 8.81 4.95
N VAL A 227 5.35 9.36 5.88
CA VAL A 227 5.86 9.93 7.14
C VAL A 227 6.64 8.87 7.92
N HIS A 228 6.05 7.70 8.13
CA HIS A 228 6.67 6.60 8.85
C HIS A 228 8.01 6.17 8.22
N PHE A 229 8.06 6.03 6.90
CA PHE A 229 9.26 5.62 6.18
C PHE A 229 10.41 6.61 6.35
N PHE A 230 10.13 7.92 6.22
CA PHE A 230 11.13 8.97 6.41
C PHE A 230 11.53 9.18 7.88
N SER A 231 10.67 8.83 8.84
CA SER A 231 11.02 8.85 10.26
C SER A 231 12.01 7.74 10.63
N ILE A 232 11.85 6.54 10.07
CA ILE A 232 12.68 5.38 10.42
C ILE A 232 13.98 5.33 9.62
N LEU A 233 13.94 5.67 8.33
CA LEU A 233 15.09 5.49 7.45
C LEU A 233 15.90 6.77 7.33
N GLY A 234 17.23 6.59 7.33
CA GLY A 234 18.19 7.68 7.13
C GLY A 234 18.22 8.19 5.68
N ILE A 235 17.12 8.72 5.15
CA ILE A 235 17.12 9.31 3.81
C ILE A 235 17.68 10.74 3.92
N LYS A 236 18.51 11.15 2.96
CA LYS A 236 18.99 12.54 2.90
C LYS A 236 17.85 13.44 2.45
N GLU A 237 17.81 14.68 2.93
CA GLU A 237 16.82 15.69 2.49
C GLU A 237 15.36 15.23 2.69
N ARG A 238 15.07 14.58 3.84
CA ARG A 238 13.75 14.01 4.15
C ARG A 238 12.60 14.99 3.87
N SER A 239 12.74 16.24 4.33
CA SER A 239 11.72 17.27 4.16
C SER A 239 11.47 17.65 2.71
N PHE A 240 12.51 17.67 1.88
CA PHE A 240 12.36 17.91 0.45
C PHE A 240 11.48 16.83 -0.18
N TRP A 241 11.83 15.56 0.01
CA TRP A 241 11.10 14.44 -0.61
C TRP A 241 9.67 14.29 -0.10
N VAL A 242 9.44 14.52 1.19
CA VAL A 242 8.08 14.51 1.74
C VAL A 242 7.23 15.61 1.10
N ARG A 243 7.76 16.84 0.97
CA ARG A 243 7.05 17.96 0.31
C ARG A 243 6.81 17.67 -1.18
N GLU A 244 7.79 17.15 -1.89
CA GLU A 244 7.66 16.77 -3.31
C GLU A 244 6.56 15.73 -3.52
N LEU A 245 6.50 14.70 -2.66
CA LEU A 245 5.46 13.67 -2.73
C LEU A 245 4.07 14.24 -2.44
N ILE A 246 3.91 15.04 -1.38
CA ILE A 246 2.63 15.67 -1.06
C ILE A 246 2.17 16.57 -2.20
N GLN A 247 3.06 17.40 -2.77
CA GLN A 247 2.76 18.23 -3.93
C GLN A 247 2.29 17.39 -5.12
N PHE A 248 2.98 16.30 -5.41
CA PHE A 248 2.58 15.38 -6.47
C PHE A 248 1.20 14.76 -6.21
N PHE A 249 0.90 14.33 -4.98
CA PHE A 249 -0.39 13.74 -4.62
C PHE A 249 -1.54 14.76 -4.75
N LEU A 250 -1.32 16.00 -4.32
CA LEU A 250 -2.28 17.09 -4.49
C LEU A 250 -2.51 17.41 -5.97
N TRP A 251 -1.44 17.47 -6.76
CA TRP A 251 -1.55 17.65 -8.22
C TRP A 251 -2.30 16.49 -8.89
N TRP A 252 -1.99 15.24 -8.53
CA TRP A 252 -2.61 14.03 -9.05
C TRP A 252 -4.12 14.04 -8.84
N THR A 253 -4.52 14.46 -7.64
CA THR A 253 -5.91 14.56 -7.23
C THR A 253 -6.59 15.87 -7.68
N ARG A 254 -5.92 16.64 -8.55
CA ARG A 254 -6.39 17.89 -9.16
C ARG A 254 -6.69 19.00 -8.16
N GLY A 255 -6.07 18.97 -6.98
CA GLY A 255 -6.24 19.98 -5.95
C GLY A 255 -7.67 20.07 -5.43
N ASP A 256 -8.40 18.94 -5.39
CA ASP A 256 -9.70 18.87 -4.74
C ASP A 256 -9.57 19.39 -3.29
N THR A 257 -10.39 20.38 -2.96
CA THR A 257 -10.37 21.03 -1.65
C THR A 257 -10.66 20.05 -0.51
N GLU A 258 -11.47 19.01 -0.75
CA GLU A 258 -11.72 17.97 0.25
C GLU A 258 -10.47 17.15 0.51
N ILE A 259 -9.73 16.78 -0.55
CA ILE A 259 -8.49 16.03 -0.43
C ILE A 259 -7.41 16.88 0.24
N GLY A 260 -7.31 18.16 -0.12
CA GLY A 260 -6.43 19.11 0.55
C GLY A 260 -6.72 19.20 2.04
N TRP A 261 -8.00 19.21 2.42
CA TRP A 261 -8.42 19.18 3.81
C TRP A 261 -8.06 17.86 4.51
N GLU A 262 -8.23 16.71 3.85
CA GLU A 262 -7.80 15.41 4.37
C GLU A 262 -6.28 15.34 4.62
N VAL A 263 -5.47 15.98 3.76
CA VAL A 263 -4.02 16.13 4.00
C VAL A 263 -3.77 16.93 5.27
N ILE A 264 -4.40 18.11 5.41
CA ILE A 264 -4.25 18.96 6.62
C ILE A 264 -4.68 18.18 7.88
N ARG A 265 -5.82 17.49 7.82
CA ARG A 265 -6.32 16.66 8.93
C ARG A 265 -5.33 15.58 9.34
N PHE A 266 -4.83 14.83 8.36
CA PHE A 266 -3.84 13.78 8.61
C PHE A 266 -2.56 14.35 9.23
N LEU A 267 -2.00 15.43 8.67
CA LEU A 267 -0.75 16.02 9.16
C LEU A 267 -0.91 16.61 10.56
N THR A 268 -2.04 17.25 10.86
CA THR A 268 -2.35 17.71 12.22
C THR A 268 -2.46 16.53 13.19
N PHE A 269 -3.16 15.45 12.80
CA PHE A 269 -3.26 14.23 13.61
C PHE A 269 -1.87 13.66 13.94
N ASP A 270 -1.01 13.52 12.93
CA ASP A 270 0.33 12.96 13.10
C ASP A 270 1.23 13.88 13.95
N ALA A 271 1.17 15.19 13.72
CA ALA A 271 1.94 16.19 14.48
C ALA A 271 1.53 16.24 15.97
N LEU A 272 0.26 15.95 16.29
CA LEU A 272 -0.19 15.80 17.68
C LEU A 272 0.22 14.46 18.32
N GLY A 273 0.91 13.57 17.60
CA GLY A 273 1.39 12.29 18.12
C GLY A 273 0.28 11.31 18.47
N LEU A 274 -0.89 11.42 17.82
CA LEU A 274 -2.02 10.54 18.07
C LEU A 274 -1.76 9.13 17.52
N LYS A 275 -2.20 8.10 18.25
CA LYS A 275 -2.10 6.71 17.80
C LYS A 275 -3.17 6.39 16.76
N HIS A 276 -2.75 5.81 15.63
CA HIS A 276 -3.67 5.28 14.63
C HIS A 276 -4.38 4.02 15.14
N SER A 277 -5.72 4.03 15.15
CA SER A 277 -6.57 2.86 15.44
C SER A 277 -7.00 2.06 14.18
N CYS A 278 -6.55 2.47 13.00
CA CYS A 278 -6.78 1.75 11.73
C CYS A 278 -5.74 0.65 11.47
N CYS A 279 -5.77 0.03 10.28
CA CYS A 279 -4.87 -1.05 9.90
C CYS A 279 -3.39 -0.70 10.13
N ILE A 280 -2.67 -1.66 10.71
CA ILE A 280 -1.23 -1.61 10.95
C ILE A 280 -0.52 -1.96 9.64
N GLU A 281 0.48 -1.15 9.31
CA GLU A 281 1.46 -1.46 8.27
C GLU A 281 2.58 -2.27 8.93
N LYS A 282 2.68 -3.56 8.60
CA LYS A 282 3.81 -4.36 9.06
C LYS A 282 4.90 -4.35 8.01
N TYR A 283 6.00 -3.69 8.35
CA TYR A 283 7.22 -3.73 7.57
C TYR A 283 8.10 -4.88 8.07
N TYR A 284 8.32 -5.85 7.20
CA TYR A 284 9.36 -6.83 7.39
C TYR A 284 10.48 -6.46 6.44
N ILE A 285 11.66 -6.15 6.97
CA ILE A 285 12.84 -5.90 6.16
C ILE A 285 12.98 -7.11 5.21
N PHE A 286 12.89 -6.86 3.89
CA PHE A 286 12.91 -7.86 2.81
C PHE A 286 11.63 -8.68 2.52
N ASN A 287 10.47 -8.45 3.15
CA ASN A 287 9.19 -9.09 2.73
C ASN A 287 8.16 -8.09 2.17
N ARG A 288 7.09 -8.69 1.65
CA ARG A 288 5.86 -8.04 1.17
C ARG A 288 5.30 -7.09 2.23
N PHE A 289 4.95 -5.88 1.80
CA PHE A 289 4.14 -4.97 2.59
C PHE A 289 2.78 -5.62 2.88
N LYS A 290 2.40 -5.69 4.16
CA LYS A 290 1.14 -6.30 4.58
C LYS A 290 0.38 -5.37 5.51
N PHE A 291 -0.92 -5.25 5.24
CA PHE A 291 -1.86 -4.70 6.20
C PHE A 291 -2.35 -5.76 7.17
N GLU A 292 -2.47 -5.37 8.43
CA GLU A 292 -3.17 -6.18 9.43
C GLU A 292 -4.18 -5.32 10.17
N SER A 293 -5.36 -5.88 10.42
CA SER A 293 -6.32 -5.24 11.32
C SER A 293 -5.79 -5.23 12.73
N ARG A 294 -6.12 -4.16 13.46
CA ARG A 294 -6.03 -4.13 14.91
C ARG A 294 -7.18 -4.92 15.52
N GLU A 295 -6.95 -5.47 16.70
CA GLU A 295 -7.99 -6.11 17.47
C GLU A 295 -8.99 -5.06 17.99
N GLU A 296 -10.27 -5.41 18.10
CA GLU A 296 -11.31 -4.47 18.54
C GLU A 296 -11.06 -3.95 19.97
N GLU A 297 -10.43 -4.74 20.83
CA GLU A 297 -10.02 -4.30 22.17
C GLU A 297 -8.94 -3.22 22.08
N GLU A 298 -7.87 -3.46 21.32
CA GLU A 298 -6.79 -2.49 21.14
C GLU A 298 -7.32 -1.17 20.54
N ILE A 299 -8.26 -1.24 19.60
CA ILE A 299 -8.92 -0.05 19.05
C ILE A 299 -9.65 0.72 20.15
N ARG A 300 -10.39 0.04 21.02
CA ARG A 300 -11.12 0.69 22.13
C ARG A 300 -10.17 1.31 23.14
N GLU A 301 -9.10 0.61 23.51
CA GLU A 301 -8.07 1.10 24.41
C GLU A 301 -7.42 2.37 23.85
N ILE A 302 -6.98 2.35 22.58
CA ILE A 302 -6.42 3.54 21.92
C ILE A 302 -7.40 4.71 21.95
N LEU A 303 -8.68 4.48 21.62
CA LEU A 303 -9.66 5.57 21.57
C LEU A 303 -9.99 6.15 22.96
N ASP A 304 -9.94 5.32 24.01
CA ASP A 304 -10.14 5.79 25.39
C ASP A 304 -8.92 6.56 25.90
N GLU A 305 -7.70 6.02 25.70
CA GLU A 305 -6.42 6.66 26.05
C GLU A 305 -6.23 8.02 25.35
N GLU A 306 -6.61 8.10 24.09
CA GLU A 306 -6.39 9.29 23.24
C GLU A 306 -7.56 10.27 23.31
N LYS A 307 -8.64 9.97 24.03
CA LYS A 307 -9.93 10.70 23.98
C LYS A 307 -9.79 12.21 24.13
N LEU A 308 -9.01 12.69 25.10
CA LEU A 308 -8.82 14.13 25.33
C LEU A 308 -8.03 14.78 24.18
N ARG A 309 -7.01 14.09 23.66
CA ARG A 309 -6.20 14.57 22.53
C ARG A 309 -6.98 14.54 21.22
N ILE A 310 -7.94 13.63 21.06
CA ILE A 310 -8.88 13.61 19.93
C ILE A 310 -9.82 14.83 20.00
N ILE A 311 -10.33 15.20 21.18
CA ILE A 311 -11.14 16.42 21.33
C ILE A 311 -10.31 17.67 20.98
N GLU A 312 -9.05 17.71 21.40
CA GLU A 312 -8.12 18.79 21.04
C GLU A 312 -7.89 18.85 19.52
N LEU A 313 -7.69 17.69 18.86
CA LEU A 313 -7.59 17.59 17.41
C LEU A 313 -8.80 18.20 16.72
N GLU A 314 -10.03 17.79 17.07
CA GLU A 314 -11.23 18.32 16.39
C GLU A 314 -11.36 19.84 16.58
N LYS A 315 -11.10 20.35 17.78
CA LYS A 315 -11.11 21.79 18.04
C LYS A 315 -10.09 22.54 17.19
N LEU A 316 -8.89 22.00 17.06
CA LEU A 316 -7.83 22.58 16.23
C LEU A 316 -8.18 22.50 14.75
N LEU A 317 -8.80 21.41 14.31
CA LEU A 317 -9.27 21.25 12.94
C LEU A 317 -10.40 22.23 12.60
N ASP A 318 -11.32 22.52 13.51
CA ASP A 318 -12.34 23.55 13.30
C ASP A 318 -11.68 24.93 13.06
N GLU A 319 -10.68 25.29 13.89
CA GLU A 319 -9.91 26.52 13.74
C GLU A 319 -9.15 26.57 12.39
N LEU A 320 -8.42 25.50 12.08
CA LEU A 320 -7.65 25.38 10.84
C LEU A 320 -8.55 25.42 9.60
N LYS A 321 -9.74 24.81 9.66
CA LYS A 321 -10.68 24.78 8.54
C LYS A 321 -11.19 26.18 8.21
N ILE A 322 -11.62 26.93 9.23
CA ILE A 322 -12.04 28.33 9.09
C ILE A 322 -10.91 29.14 8.45
N LYS A 323 -9.69 28.99 8.94
CA LYS A 323 -8.53 29.74 8.43
C LYS A 323 -8.12 29.35 7.02
N PHE A 324 -8.20 28.07 6.69
CA PHE A 324 -7.92 27.58 5.35
C PHE A 324 -8.91 28.16 4.33
N ASP A 325 -10.20 28.16 4.68
CA ASP A 325 -11.26 28.72 3.82
C ASP A 325 -11.18 30.26 3.71
N GLU A 326 -10.84 30.95 4.82
CA GLU A 326 -10.63 32.41 4.84
C GLU A 326 -9.46 32.87 3.96
N LEU A 327 -8.33 32.14 4.02
CA LEU A 327 -7.10 32.51 3.31
C LEU A 327 -7.13 32.10 1.84
N GLY A 328 -7.85 31.03 1.49
CA GLY A 328 -7.96 30.55 0.11
C GLY A 328 -6.62 30.16 -0.52
N LEU A 329 -5.63 29.81 0.30
CA LEU A 329 -4.28 29.47 -0.15
C LEU A 329 -4.22 28.04 -0.69
N PRO A 330 -3.31 27.74 -1.63
CA PRO A 330 -2.94 26.36 -1.94
C PRO A 330 -2.51 25.62 -0.68
N VAL A 331 -2.84 24.31 -0.59
CA VAL A 331 -2.59 23.48 0.60
C VAL A 331 -1.14 23.60 1.08
N MET A 332 -0.15 23.53 0.19
CA MET A 332 1.26 23.64 0.58
C MET A 332 1.63 25.00 1.16
N GLU A 333 1.09 26.09 0.62
CA GLU A 333 1.32 27.44 1.15
C GLU A 333 0.67 27.62 2.52
N PHE A 334 -0.52 27.05 2.71
CA PHE A 334 -1.18 27.01 4.01
C PHE A 334 -0.38 26.19 5.04
N LEU A 335 0.14 25.03 4.63
CA LEU A 335 0.99 24.16 5.45
C LEU A 335 2.28 24.87 5.87
N ASP A 336 3.00 25.50 4.92
CA ASP A 336 4.26 26.20 5.17
C ASP A 336 4.11 27.49 6.00
N GLY A 337 2.91 28.07 6.00
CA GLY A 337 2.56 29.32 6.66
C GLY A 337 1.75 29.11 7.94
N TYR A 338 0.43 29.31 7.86
CA TYR A 338 -0.45 29.36 9.03
C TYR A 338 -0.44 28.06 9.83
N TRP A 339 -0.55 26.91 9.17
CA TRP A 339 -0.57 25.61 9.85
C TRP A 339 0.73 25.39 10.64
N HIS A 340 1.89 25.60 10.03
CA HIS A 340 3.18 25.44 10.69
C HIS A 340 3.28 26.27 11.97
N THR A 341 3.05 27.57 11.85
CA THR A 341 3.11 28.49 13.00
C THR A 341 2.16 28.04 14.09
N ARG A 342 0.94 27.66 13.71
CA ARG A 342 -0.07 27.20 14.66
C ARG A 342 0.31 25.89 15.35
N MET A 343 0.89 24.94 14.62
CA MET A 343 1.36 23.69 15.21
C MET A 343 2.50 23.94 16.19
N ILE A 344 3.46 24.82 15.88
CA ILE A 344 4.54 25.18 16.81
C ILE A 344 3.97 25.82 18.09
N GLU A 345 3.00 26.71 17.98
CA GLU A 345 2.29 27.27 19.15
C GLU A 345 1.61 26.17 19.98
N VAL A 346 0.77 25.34 19.38
CA VAL A 346 0.04 24.28 20.10
C VAL A 346 1.01 23.33 20.80
N LEU A 347 2.05 22.90 20.08
CA LEU A 347 3.02 21.92 20.56
C LEU A 347 3.99 22.51 21.59
N SER A 348 4.27 23.81 21.57
CA SER A 348 5.09 24.48 22.61
C SER A 348 4.37 24.66 23.94
N HIS A 349 3.03 24.65 23.94
CA HIS A 349 2.22 24.69 25.17
C HIS A 349 1.94 23.29 25.73
N ARG A 350 2.21 22.23 24.96
CA ARG A 350 2.19 20.86 25.47
C ARG A 350 3.46 20.65 26.29
N ASP A 351 3.32 20.88 27.59
CA ASP A 351 4.31 20.47 28.56
C ASP A 351 4.42 18.94 28.48
N PRO A 352 5.58 18.36 28.06
CA PRO A 352 5.69 16.92 27.97
C PRO A 352 5.47 16.26 29.33
N TYR A 353 5.73 17.00 30.42
CA TYR A 353 5.29 16.70 31.77
C TYR A 353 5.37 17.98 32.60
N ASP A 354 4.29 18.40 33.26
CA ASP A 354 4.51 19.38 34.33
C ASP A 354 5.46 18.78 35.39
N GLU A 355 6.27 19.62 36.05
CA GLU A 355 7.25 19.13 37.04
C GLU A 355 6.58 18.24 38.11
N GLU A 356 5.31 18.52 38.41
CA GLU A 356 4.49 17.80 39.38
C GLU A 356 4.23 16.35 38.94
N HIS A 357 3.95 16.11 37.67
CA HIS A 357 3.68 14.80 37.09
C HIS A 357 4.95 13.93 36.98
N ILE A 358 6.11 14.53 36.68
CA ILE A 358 7.41 13.83 36.78
C ILE A 358 7.69 13.43 38.24
N ILE A 359 7.46 14.36 39.17
CA ILE A 359 7.69 14.13 40.60
C ILE A 359 6.77 13.02 41.12
N GLU A 360 5.50 13.02 40.75
CA GLU A 360 4.52 12.03 41.18
C GLU A 360 4.76 10.66 40.57
N SER A 361 5.11 10.59 39.29
CA SER A 361 5.48 9.33 38.62
C SER A 361 6.74 8.71 39.23
N ARG A 362 7.76 9.52 39.55
CA ARG A 362 8.94 9.04 40.29
C ARG A 362 8.59 8.53 41.68
N ARG A 363 7.61 9.13 42.38
CA ARG A 363 7.17 8.69 43.71
C ARG A 363 6.54 7.29 43.69
N VAL A 364 5.88 6.91 42.60
CA VAL A 364 5.32 5.56 42.44
C VAL A 364 6.31 4.55 41.82
N GLY A 365 7.58 4.93 41.71
CA GLY A 365 8.64 4.06 41.18
C GLY A 365 8.65 3.95 39.65
N VAL A 366 7.89 4.79 38.95
CA VAL A 366 7.88 4.87 37.48
C VAL A 366 8.92 5.91 37.05
N SER A 367 9.97 5.45 36.39
CA SER A 367 10.90 6.35 35.69
C SER A 367 10.30 6.66 34.33
N LEU A 368 9.71 7.85 34.19
CA LEU A 368 9.34 8.36 32.87
C LEU A 368 10.63 8.68 32.12
N GLU A 369 10.95 7.87 31.10
CA GLU A 369 11.87 8.35 30.07
C GLU A 369 11.13 9.45 29.30
N PRO A 370 11.78 10.60 29.03
CA PRO A 370 11.23 11.58 28.10
C PRO A 370 10.83 10.81 26.84
N ASP A 371 9.62 11.00 26.33
CA ASP A 371 9.31 10.51 25.00
C ASP A 371 10.27 11.27 24.06
N GLU A 372 11.37 10.63 23.67
CA GLU A 372 12.48 11.28 22.93
C GLU A 372 12.08 11.67 21.51
N CYS A 373 10.81 11.56 21.14
CA CYS A 373 10.27 12.29 20.01
C CYS A 373 10.06 13.74 20.43
N LEU A 374 11.14 14.54 20.40
CA LEU A 374 11.05 15.99 20.44
C LEU A 374 10.00 16.39 19.41
N VAL A 375 8.83 16.80 19.88
CA VAL A 375 7.64 17.17 19.13
C VAL A 375 7.92 18.10 17.90
N PRO A 376 9.01 18.89 17.85
CA PRO A 376 9.47 19.53 16.61
C PRO A 376 9.85 18.58 15.46
N ASP A 377 10.27 17.33 15.68
CA ASP A 377 10.81 16.45 14.63
C ASP A 377 9.74 16.04 13.60
N ARG A 378 8.50 15.76 14.03
CA ARG A 378 7.40 15.42 13.09
C ARG A 378 6.99 16.60 12.21
N VAL A 379 6.91 17.81 12.79
CA VAL A 379 6.64 19.04 12.04
C VAL A 379 7.83 19.40 11.15
N SER A 380 9.06 19.25 11.66
CA SER A 380 10.30 19.50 10.92
C SER A 380 10.51 18.52 9.77
N LEU A 381 10.01 17.29 9.89
CA LEU A 381 10.01 16.31 8.81
C LEU A 381 9.21 16.82 7.61
N LEU A 382 8.10 17.52 7.85
CA LEU A 382 7.20 18.02 6.81
C LEU A 382 7.70 19.31 6.16
N LEU A 383 8.36 20.17 6.92
CA LEU A 383 8.63 21.56 6.51
C LEU A 383 10.11 21.93 6.47
N GLY A 384 10.97 21.02 6.91
CA GLY A 384 12.40 21.26 7.10
C GLY A 384 12.67 22.13 8.33
N SER A 385 13.88 22.04 8.88
CA SER A 385 14.31 22.99 9.90
C SER A 385 14.53 24.36 9.26
N LYS A 386 13.53 25.25 9.26
CA LYS A 386 13.75 26.68 8.96
C LYS A 386 14.74 27.35 9.95
N ILE A 387 15.11 26.65 11.03
CA ILE A 387 15.92 27.12 12.14
C ILE A 387 17.42 27.30 11.80
N LEU A 388 17.94 26.76 10.69
CA LEU A 388 19.38 26.84 10.41
C LEU A 388 19.85 28.11 9.68
N ASP A 389 18.97 28.91 9.07
CA ASP A 389 19.40 30.08 8.29
C ASP A 389 19.35 31.42 9.05
N GLU A 390 18.75 31.49 10.25
CA GLU A 390 18.69 32.72 11.05
C GLU A 390 19.80 32.85 12.11
N ILE A 391 20.70 31.87 12.23
CA ILE A 391 21.85 31.91 13.17
C ILE A 391 23.18 32.15 12.44
N SER A 392 23.18 32.34 11.12
CA SER A 392 24.40 32.63 10.31
C SER A 392 24.44 34.00 9.63
N THR A 393 23.66 34.97 10.11
CA THR A 393 23.85 36.41 9.83
C THR A 393 24.01 37.18 11.11
#